data_AF-A0A9X7LVW0-F1
#
_entry.id   AF-A0A9X7LVW0-F1
#
_cell.length_a   1.000
_cell.length_b   1.000
_cell.length_c   1.000
_cell.angle_alpha   90.00
_cell.angle_beta   90.00
_cell.angle_gamma   90.00
#
_symmetry.space_group_name_H-M   'P 1'
#
loop_
_entity.id
_entity.type
_entity.pdbx_description
1 polymer ?
#
loop_
_entity_poly.entity_id
_entity_poly.type
_entity_poly.pdbx_seq_one_letter_code
_entity_poly.pdbx_strand_id
1 'polypeptide(L)'
;MRMYTRLLVYMKPRYYSHNEDVTAEMANTAAKGIASHAEGVHTTASANYSHAEGANTAAKGIASHAEGAHSTANADYSHVEGANTIANGESSHAEGNSTITHGKNSHAEGSYTTTGNTDDILLGDSAHAEGIHTTAEGIASHAEGAHSTANADYSHAEGIHTTAEGIASHAEGAHSTANADYSHAEGIHTTAEGIASHAEGAHSTANADYSHAEGANTIANGESSHAEGNSTITHGKNSHAEGSYTTTGNTDDILLGDSAHAEGIHTTAEGIASHAEGIYTIAAGTASHAEGYFTVAYGDSAHAEGYFTVAEGKSTHAEGIYTIAQGKASHVEGAHTAAVGDFSHAEGVGNFSKFKGAHIMGKYGDSQEAYSWFIGNGVSPNNKELGAKWLASTRNMYIDGSTYVANGTNYAEMFEVRNGTIDVGFFVTLDGEFIRKATAQDEYILGITNDSPSILGNSAEMRWKEKYLVDEWGRIQFENINDSGAIEKRAILNPKWSPEKKYISRIERSEWVAVGLLGQMRVRDDGKCVVGSYCLPNMEGIATSNNTGYRVIKRITPNQIMIIFK
;
A
#
# COMPACT_ATOMS: atom_id res chain seq x y z
N MET A 1 75.71 -28.21 -6.26
CA MET A 1 77.00 -27.82 -6.86
C MET A 1 76.78 -27.62 -8.35
N ARG A 2 77.24 -26.48 -8.88
CA ARG A 2 77.01 -25.97 -10.23
C ARG A 2 77.54 -26.90 -11.34
N MET A 3 76.82 -26.89 -12.47
CA MET A 3 77.33 -26.61 -13.83
C MET A 3 77.81 -27.73 -14.79
N TYR A 4 77.25 -27.60 -16.02
CA TYR A 4 77.91 -27.56 -17.35
C TYR A 4 78.38 -28.89 -17.98
N THR A 5 78.33 -29.14 -19.30
CA THR A 5 77.71 -28.55 -20.51
C THR A 5 77.81 -29.63 -21.60
N ARG A 6 76.93 -29.62 -22.60
CA ARG A 6 77.15 -30.24 -23.92
C ARG A 6 78.24 -29.51 -24.73
N LEU A 7 79.04 -30.25 -25.50
CA LEU A 7 79.58 -29.82 -26.80
C LEU A 7 79.56 -31.00 -27.80
N LEU A 8 79.10 -30.68 -29.01
CA LEU A 8 79.01 -31.37 -30.32
C LEU A 8 79.84 -32.65 -30.59
N VAL A 9 79.31 -33.54 -31.46
CA VAL A 9 79.91 -34.02 -32.74
C VAL A 9 78.89 -34.80 -33.62
N TYR A 10 79.02 -34.65 -34.95
CA TYR A 10 78.33 -35.27 -36.10
C TYR A 10 78.59 -36.79 -36.31
N MET A 11 77.60 -37.56 -36.83
CA MET A 11 77.65 -38.36 -38.10
C MET A 11 76.71 -39.59 -38.18
N LYS A 12 75.89 -39.59 -39.26
CA LYS A 12 75.35 -40.68 -40.13
C LYS A 12 74.34 -41.75 -39.64
N PRO A 13 73.39 -42.17 -40.52
CA PRO A 13 72.28 -43.07 -40.18
C PRO A 13 72.57 -44.56 -40.46
N ARG A 14 71.87 -45.46 -39.76
CA ARG A 14 71.78 -46.89 -40.07
C ARG A 14 70.32 -47.33 -40.06
N TYR A 15 69.88 -47.92 -41.18
CA TYR A 15 68.74 -48.83 -41.23
C TYR A 15 69.18 -50.21 -40.77
N TYR A 16 68.36 -50.88 -39.96
CA TYR A 16 68.32 -52.35 -39.87
C TYR A 16 66.91 -52.83 -39.49
N SER A 17 66.39 -53.72 -40.31
CA SER A 17 65.21 -54.56 -40.08
C SER A 17 65.61 -55.84 -39.30
N HIS A 18 64.76 -56.30 -38.39
CA HIS A 18 64.76 -57.68 -37.93
C HIS A 18 63.32 -58.17 -37.69
N ASN A 19 62.99 -59.29 -38.32
CA ASN A 19 61.85 -60.15 -38.03
C ASN A 19 62.35 -61.28 -37.12
N GLU A 20 61.63 -61.56 -36.04
CA GLU A 20 61.53 -62.90 -35.45
C GLU A 20 60.06 -63.18 -35.07
N ASP A 21 59.60 -64.39 -35.40
CA ASP A 21 58.22 -64.87 -35.39
C ASP A 21 57.78 -65.52 -34.06
N VAL A 22 56.45 -65.56 -33.87
CA VAL A 22 55.61 -66.41 -32.97
C VAL A 22 55.51 -65.94 -31.50
N THR A 23 54.53 -65.12 -31.12
CA THR A 23 53.09 -65.46 -31.02
C THR A 23 52.21 -64.47 -31.81
N ALA A 24 51.97 -64.79 -33.09
CA ALA A 24 51.01 -64.08 -33.92
C ALA A 24 49.60 -64.67 -33.74
N GLU A 25 48.95 -64.29 -32.65
CA GLU A 25 47.49 -64.27 -32.52
C GLU A 25 47.14 -63.10 -31.57
N MET A 26 46.35 -62.14 -32.04
CA MET A 26 45.70 -61.02 -31.31
C MET A 26 46.26 -59.57 -31.39
N ALA A 27 47.26 -59.25 -32.22
CA ALA A 27 47.56 -57.84 -32.53
C ALA A 27 46.96 -57.42 -33.88
N ASN A 28 45.63 -57.25 -33.95
CA ASN A 28 44.95 -56.71 -35.13
C ASN A 28 45.20 -55.19 -35.25
N THR A 29 46.43 -54.78 -35.57
CA THR A 29 46.75 -53.37 -35.87
C THR A 29 46.70 -53.11 -37.37
N ALA A 30 46.03 -52.03 -37.80
CA ALA A 30 45.86 -51.72 -39.22
C ALA A 30 45.94 -50.22 -39.51
N ALA A 31 46.99 -49.81 -40.23
CA ALA A 31 47.12 -48.48 -40.82
C ALA A 31 46.80 -48.57 -42.33
N LYS A 32 45.62 -48.07 -42.74
CA LYS A 32 45.07 -48.25 -44.10
C LYS A 32 45.17 -47.01 -44.98
N GLY A 33 45.16 -45.82 -44.39
CA GLY A 33 45.23 -44.55 -45.13
C GLY A 33 46.66 -44.12 -45.48
N ILE A 34 46.78 -43.16 -46.40
CA ILE A 34 48.08 -42.58 -46.77
C ILE A 34 48.64 -41.83 -45.56
N ALA A 35 49.91 -42.10 -45.21
CA ALA A 35 50.58 -41.52 -44.04
C ALA A 35 49.81 -41.72 -42.72
N SER A 36 49.05 -42.81 -42.60
CA SER A 36 48.40 -43.20 -41.34
C SER A 36 49.36 -43.99 -40.43
N HIS A 37 49.10 -43.97 -39.13
CA HIS A 37 49.85 -44.72 -38.12
C HIS A 37 48.92 -45.48 -37.19
N ALA A 38 49.22 -46.75 -36.91
CA ALA A 38 48.48 -47.57 -35.96
C ALA A 38 49.46 -48.37 -35.08
N GLU A 39 49.39 -48.19 -33.77
CA GLU A 39 50.22 -48.89 -32.76
C GLU A 39 49.34 -49.51 -31.67
N GLY A 40 49.79 -50.56 -30.98
CA GLY A 40 49.08 -51.18 -29.86
C GLY A 40 48.37 -52.51 -30.20
N VAL A 41 47.18 -52.74 -29.63
CA VAL A 41 46.41 -53.98 -29.75
C VAL A 41 45.01 -53.70 -30.28
N HIS A 42 44.61 -54.35 -31.38
CA HIS A 42 43.29 -54.12 -32.01
C HIS A 42 43.04 -52.65 -32.42
N THR A 43 44.07 -51.95 -32.91
CA THR A 43 43.98 -50.54 -33.30
C THR A 43 43.83 -50.37 -34.82
N THR A 44 43.02 -49.41 -35.28
CA THR A 44 42.80 -49.19 -36.72
C THR A 44 42.80 -47.70 -37.08
N ALA A 45 43.75 -47.30 -37.92
CA ALA A 45 43.81 -45.97 -38.54
C ALA A 45 43.39 -46.08 -40.01
N SER A 46 42.17 -45.65 -40.35
CA SER A 46 41.53 -45.96 -41.64
C SER A 46 41.73 -44.89 -42.74
N ALA A 47 41.88 -43.63 -42.37
CA ALA A 47 41.89 -42.50 -43.31
C ALA A 47 43.29 -41.87 -43.47
N ASN A 48 43.42 -40.93 -44.42
CA ASN A 48 44.70 -40.28 -44.66
C ASN A 48 45.11 -39.46 -43.43
N TYR A 49 46.38 -39.55 -43.06
CA TYR A 49 46.97 -38.87 -41.90
C TYR A 49 46.36 -39.24 -40.54
N SER A 50 45.51 -40.27 -40.45
CA SER A 50 44.92 -40.69 -39.17
C SER A 50 45.93 -41.43 -38.28
N HIS A 51 45.83 -41.27 -36.98
CA HIS A 51 46.68 -41.92 -35.97
C HIS A 51 45.81 -42.66 -34.94
N ALA A 52 46.05 -43.96 -34.72
CA ALA A 52 45.40 -44.73 -33.65
C ALA A 52 46.44 -45.46 -32.79
N GLU A 53 46.39 -45.28 -31.46
CA GLU A 53 47.26 -45.99 -30.51
C GLU A 53 46.46 -46.55 -29.31
N GLY A 54 47.06 -47.48 -28.55
CA GLY A 54 46.42 -48.10 -27.37
C GLY A 54 45.75 -49.46 -27.62
N ALA A 55 44.54 -49.66 -27.08
CA ALA A 55 43.82 -50.95 -27.11
C ALA A 55 42.39 -50.80 -27.64
N ASN A 56 42.02 -51.51 -28.71
CA ASN A 56 40.69 -51.42 -29.34
C ASN A 56 40.32 -49.99 -29.79
N THR A 57 41.28 -49.22 -30.30
CA THR A 57 41.05 -47.83 -30.76
C THR A 57 40.87 -47.73 -32.27
N ALA A 58 40.09 -46.76 -32.74
CA ALA A 58 39.87 -46.55 -34.16
C ALA A 58 39.84 -45.07 -34.56
N ALA A 59 40.76 -44.65 -35.43
CA ALA A 59 40.78 -43.34 -36.05
C ALA A 59 40.29 -43.47 -37.50
N LYS A 60 39.07 -43.00 -37.79
CA LYS A 60 38.38 -43.24 -39.07
C LYS A 60 38.33 -42.04 -40.01
N GLY A 61 38.39 -40.80 -39.49
CA GLY A 61 38.39 -39.59 -40.30
C GLY A 61 39.77 -39.10 -40.71
N ILE A 62 39.84 -38.21 -41.70
CA ILE A 62 41.08 -37.60 -42.19
C ILE A 62 41.74 -36.82 -41.05
N ALA A 63 43.05 -37.04 -40.84
CA ALA A 63 43.81 -36.41 -39.76
C ALA A 63 43.20 -36.58 -38.36
N SER A 64 42.39 -37.62 -38.14
CA SER A 64 41.84 -37.96 -36.82
C SER A 64 42.88 -38.65 -35.93
N HIS A 65 42.73 -38.49 -34.61
CA HIS A 65 43.59 -39.12 -33.60
C HIS A 65 42.74 -39.90 -32.59
N ALA A 66 43.11 -41.13 -32.29
CA ALA A 66 42.45 -41.95 -31.27
C ALA A 66 43.48 -42.69 -30.39
N GLU A 67 43.50 -42.38 -29.10
CA GLU A 67 44.37 -43.04 -28.12
C GLU A 67 43.58 -43.60 -26.92
N GLY A 68 44.24 -44.45 -26.12
CA GLY A 68 43.63 -45.05 -24.92
C GLY A 68 42.99 -46.44 -25.15
N ALA A 69 41.77 -46.66 -24.65
CA ALA A 69 41.11 -47.98 -24.65
C ALA A 69 39.65 -47.93 -25.10
N HIS A 70 39.27 -48.72 -26.11
CA HIS A 70 37.90 -48.74 -26.66
C HIS A 70 37.41 -47.40 -27.20
N SER A 71 38.32 -46.57 -27.71
CA SER A 71 38.03 -45.19 -28.15
C SER A 71 37.94 -45.07 -29.67
N THR A 72 37.03 -44.25 -30.19
CA THR A 72 36.82 -44.08 -31.64
C THR A 72 36.67 -42.61 -32.06
N ALA A 73 37.60 -42.14 -32.90
CA ALA A 73 37.50 -40.86 -33.61
C ALA A 73 36.89 -41.10 -35.01
N ASN A 74 35.61 -40.79 -35.19
CA ASN A 74 34.86 -41.13 -36.41
C ASN A 74 34.99 -40.08 -37.53
N ALA A 75 35.21 -38.80 -37.21
CA ALA A 75 35.13 -37.68 -38.15
C ALA A 75 36.49 -37.06 -38.50
N ASP A 76 36.50 -36.20 -39.51
CA ASP A 76 37.71 -35.49 -39.94
C ASP A 76 38.18 -34.54 -38.81
N TYR A 77 39.49 -34.53 -38.57
CA TYR A 77 40.15 -33.73 -37.52
C TYR A 77 39.69 -34.02 -36.09
N SER A 78 38.88 -35.06 -35.83
CA SER A 78 38.43 -35.39 -34.48
C SER A 78 39.54 -36.04 -33.64
N HIS A 79 39.55 -35.79 -32.34
CA HIS A 79 40.47 -36.38 -31.37
C HIS A 79 39.71 -37.12 -30.27
N VAL A 80 40.18 -38.32 -29.90
CA VAL A 80 39.74 -39.00 -28.68
C VAL A 80 40.92 -39.51 -27.86
N GLU A 81 40.81 -39.40 -26.54
CA GLU A 81 41.73 -39.99 -25.56
C GLU A 81 40.96 -40.58 -24.36
N GLY A 82 41.60 -41.45 -23.56
CA GLY A 82 40.96 -42.08 -22.40
C GLY A 82 40.33 -43.46 -22.65
N ALA A 83 39.17 -43.76 -22.06
CA ALA A 83 38.54 -45.08 -22.11
C ALA A 83 37.05 -45.04 -22.47
N ASN A 84 36.64 -45.77 -23.51
CA ASN A 84 35.29 -45.79 -24.08
C ASN A 84 34.84 -44.41 -24.60
N THR A 85 35.75 -43.66 -25.22
CA THR A 85 35.47 -42.29 -25.71
C THR A 85 35.17 -42.27 -27.20
N ILE A 86 34.22 -41.44 -27.64
CA ILE A 86 33.78 -41.38 -29.04
C ILE A 86 33.67 -39.93 -29.50
N ALA A 87 34.33 -39.59 -30.61
CA ALA A 87 34.18 -38.30 -31.26
C ALA A 87 33.57 -38.46 -32.66
N ASN A 88 32.34 -37.97 -32.83
CA ASN A 88 31.57 -38.11 -34.08
C ASN A 88 31.54 -36.84 -34.94
N GLY A 89 31.84 -35.67 -34.36
CA GLY A 89 31.78 -34.39 -35.05
C GLY A 89 33.12 -34.00 -35.70
N GLU A 90 33.08 -33.24 -36.80
CA GLU A 90 34.28 -32.66 -37.40
C GLU A 90 35.01 -31.77 -36.38
N SER A 91 36.33 -31.93 -36.24
CA SER A 91 37.15 -31.18 -35.27
C SER A 91 36.69 -31.29 -33.80
N SER A 92 35.92 -32.34 -33.46
CA SER A 92 35.48 -32.57 -32.07
C SER A 92 36.55 -33.27 -31.22
N HIS A 93 36.47 -33.10 -29.89
CA HIS A 93 37.42 -33.68 -28.94
C HIS A 93 36.70 -34.36 -27.76
N ALA A 94 36.93 -35.66 -27.55
CA ALA A 94 36.41 -36.39 -26.38
C ALA A 94 37.54 -37.02 -25.55
N GLU A 95 37.63 -36.68 -24.27
CA GLU A 95 38.61 -37.24 -23.33
C GLU A 95 37.96 -37.80 -22.06
N GLY A 96 38.65 -38.67 -21.32
CA GLY A 96 38.17 -39.21 -20.05
C GLY A 96 37.57 -40.63 -20.11
N ASN A 97 36.45 -40.89 -19.42
CA ASN A 97 35.81 -42.20 -19.33
C ASN A 97 34.36 -42.17 -19.81
N SER A 98 34.02 -42.94 -20.84
CA SER A 98 32.65 -43.02 -21.38
C SER A 98 32.11 -41.68 -21.86
N THR A 99 32.95 -40.87 -22.52
CA THR A 99 32.60 -39.53 -23.03
C THR A 99 32.30 -39.57 -24.52
N ILE A 100 31.31 -38.79 -24.96
CA ILE A 100 30.83 -38.80 -26.35
C ILE A 100 30.64 -37.38 -26.87
N THR A 101 31.17 -37.08 -28.05
CA THR A 101 30.89 -35.82 -28.75
C THR A 101 30.20 -36.06 -30.09
N HIS A 102 29.14 -35.30 -30.36
CA HIS A 102 28.36 -35.41 -31.60
C HIS A 102 28.57 -34.24 -32.56
N GLY A 103 28.50 -33.00 -32.08
CA GLY A 103 28.54 -31.80 -32.92
C GLY A 103 29.93 -31.39 -33.40
N LYS A 104 29.98 -30.54 -34.43
CA LYS A 104 31.23 -29.96 -34.97
C LYS A 104 31.89 -29.04 -33.94
N ASN A 105 33.22 -29.07 -33.85
CA ASN A 105 34.02 -28.28 -32.88
C ASN A 105 33.60 -28.47 -31.40
N SER A 106 32.90 -29.56 -31.07
CA SER A 106 32.44 -29.81 -29.71
C SER A 106 33.52 -30.48 -28.85
N HIS A 107 33.42 -30.32 -27.54
CA HIS A 107 34.37 -30.88 -26.58
C HIS A 107 33.65 -31.55 -25.41
N ALA A 108 34.06 -32.77 -25.05
CA ALA A 108 33.61 -33.44 -23.83
C ALA A 108 34.79 -34.00 -23.05
N GLU A 109 34.85 -33.74 -21.74
CA GLU A 109 35.85 -34.29 -20.83
C GLU A 109 35.22 -34.83 -19.54
N GLY A 110 35.94 -35.69 -18.80
CA GLY A 110 35.48 -36.23 -17.52
C GLY A 110 34.92 -37.66 -17.58
N SER A 111 33.76 -37.92 -16.98
CA SER A 111 33.18 -39.27 -16.83
C SER A 111 31.69 -39.28 -17.15
N TYR A 112 31.27 -40.09 -18.13
CA TYR A 112 29.88 -40.14 -18.61
C TYR A 112 29.35 -38.78 -19.11
N THR A 113 30.18 -38.01 -19.81
CA THR A 113 29.81 -36.71 -20.37
C THR A 113 29.44 -36.79 -21.85
N THR A 114 28.51 -35.98 -22.31
CA THR A 114 28.04 -36.00 -23.70
C THR A 114 27.81 -34.60 -24.25
N THR A 115 28.23 -34.33 -25.49
CA THR A 115 27.82 -33.14 -26.25
C THR A 115 27.01 -33.50 -27.48
N GLY A 116 25.97 -32.71 -27.77
CA GLY A 116 24.96 -32.97 -28.80
C GLY A 116 24.09 -34.18 -28.46
N ASN A 117 23.33 -34.68 -29.45
CA ASN A 117 22.54 -35.90 -29.29
C ASN A 117 22.73 -36.87 -30.47
N THR A 118 22.30 -38.12 -30.30
CA THR A 118 22.43 -39.16 -31.33
C THR A 118 21.43 -39.03 -32.47
N ASP A 119 20.35 -38.29 -32.25
CA ASP A 119 19.16 -38.28 -33.10
C ASP A 119 19.21 -37.15 -34.14
N ASP A 120 19.98 -36.09 -33.87
CA ASP A 120 20.25 -34.97 -34.76
C ASP A 120 21.75 -34.63 -34.74
N ILE A 121 22.42 -34.96 -35.84
CA ILE A 121 23.85 -34.69 -36.05
C ILE A 121 24.19 -33.19 -36.14
N LEU A 122 23.18 -32.31 -36.18
CA LEU A 122 23.35 -30.86 -36.19
C LEU A 122 23.26 -30.24 -34.79
N LEU A 123 22.85 -31.01 -33.77
CA LEU A 123 22.84 -30.55 -32.38
C LEU A 123 24.24 -30.69 -31.75
N GLY A 124 24.55 -29.79 -30.82
CA GLY A 124 25.82 -29.79 -30.10
C GLY A 124 27.00 -29.13 -30.82
N ASP A 125 26.77 -28.43 -31.94
CA ASP A 125 27.83 -27.68 -32.62
C ASP A 125 28.47 -26.67 -31.65
N SER A 126 29.79 -26.77 -31.44
CA SER A 126 30.56 -25.97 -30.47
C SER A 126 30.12 -26.13 -29.01
N ALA A 127 29.39 -27.19 -28.67
CA ALA A 127 29.01 -27.48 -27.29
C ALA A 127 30.19 -27.98 -26.46
N HIS A 128 30.15 -27.72 -25.15
CA HIS A 128 31.15 -28.15 -24.19
C HIS A 128 30.50 -28.87 -23.00
N ALA A 129 31.00 -30.05 -22.62
CA ALA A 129 30.56 -30.76 -21.42
C ALA A 129 31.74 -31.29 -20.61
N GLU A 130 31.86 -30.91 -19.35
CA GLU A 130 32.92 -31.38 -18.44
C GLU A 130 32.35 -31.90 -17.11
N GLY A 131 33.09 -32.77 -16.41
CA GLY A 131 32.70 -33.29 -15.09
C GLY A 131 32.16 -34.73 -15.08
N ILE A 132 31.08 -34.99 -14.33
CA ILE A 132 30.49 -36.34 -14.15
C ILE A 132 29.02 -36.34 -14.53
N HIS A 133 28.60 -37.19 -15.47
CA HIS A 133 27.20 -37.26 -15.92
C HIS A 133 26.66 -35.91 -16.43
N THR A 134 27.45 -35.13 -17.17
CA THR A 134 27.03 -33.86 -17.75
C THR A 134 26.64 -34.00 -19.22
N THR A 135 25.64 -33.25 -19.66
CA THR A 135 25.14 -33.28 -21.03
C THR A 135 24.94 -31.86 -21.56
N ALA A 136 25.54 -31.53 -22.72
CA ALA A 136 25.35 -30.25 -23.40
C ALA A 136 24.82 -30.50 -24.82
N GLU A 137 23.50 -30.46 -25.01
CA GLU A 137 22.83 -30.88 -26.26
C GLU A 137 22.74 -29.75 -27.30
N GLY A 138 22.54 -28.50 -26.87
CA GLY A 138 22.29 -27.37 -27.76
C GLY A 138 23.51 -26.88 -28.53
N ILE A 139 23.30 -26.03 -29.53
CA ILE A 139 24.40 -25.34 -30.23
C ILE A 139 25.06 -24.37 -29.25
N ALA A 140 26.39 -24.45 -29.14
CA ALA A 140 27.20 -23.65 -28.22
C ALA A 140 26.71 -23.69 -26.75
N SER A 141 26.06 -24.78 -26.33
CA SER A 141 25.67 -25.00 -24.94
C SER A 141 26.87 -25.43 -24.10
N HIS A 142 26.84 -25.15 -22.80
CA HIS A 142 27.89 -25.54 -21.85
C HIS A 142 27.29 -26.25 -20.63
N ALA A 143 27.85 -27.40 -20.23
CA ALA A 143 27.45 -28.10 -19.01
C ALA A 143 28.67 -28.56 -18.20
N GLU A 144 28.76 -28.16 -16.94
CA GLU A 144 29.87 -28.50 -16.05
C GLU A 144 29.41 -28.92 -14.64
N GLY A 145 30.25 -29.71 -13.95
CA GLY A 145 29.96 -30.22 -12.61
C GLY A 145 29.48 -31.68 -12.58
N ALA A 146 28.36 -31.96 -11.88
CA ALA A 146 27.84 -33.30 -11.68
C ALA A 146 26.34 -33.39 -11.93
N HIS A 147 25.91 -34.25 -12.87
CA HIS A 147 24.50 -34.37 -13.27
C HIS A 147 23.88 -33.08 -13.83
N SER A 148 24.69 -32.23 -14.46
CA SER A 148 24.26 -30.96 -15.07
C SER A 148 23.84 -31.16 -16.53
N THR A 149 22.77 -30.50 -16.98
CA THR A 149 22.23 -30.67 -18.34
C THR A 149 21.89 -29.32 -18.97
N ALA A 150 22.45 -29.03 -20.14
CA ALA A 150 22.18 -27.82 -20.94
C ALA A 150 21.57 -28.25 -22.30
N ASN A 151 20.24 -28.14 -22.43
CA ASN A 151 19.50 -28.75 -23.54
C ASN A 151 19.36 -27.84 -24.77
N ALA A 152 19.27 -26.53 -24.57
CA ALA A 152 18.96 -25.58 -25.64
C ALA A 152 20.18 -24.80 -26.13
N ASP A 153 20.04 -24.14 -27.27
CA ASP A 153 21.09 -23.32 -27.87
C ASP A 153 21.54 -22.22 -26.90
N TYR A 154 22.87 -22.05 -26.77
CA TYR A 154 23.51 -21.08 -25.89
C TYR A 154 23.20 -21.25 -24.39
N SER A 155 22.59 -22.36 -23.98
CA SER A 155 22.27 -22.62 -22.57
C SER A 155 23.53 -22.99 -21.76
N HIS A 156 23.53 -22.68 -20.47
CA HIS A 156 24.62 -22.97 -19.54
C HIS A 156 24.10 -23.64 -18.26
N ALA A 157 24.68 -24.78 -17.88
CA ALA A 157 24.36 -25.47 -16.63
C ALA A 157 25.62 -25.83 -15.83
N GLU A 158 25.81 -25.24 -14.65
CA GLU A 158 26.97 -25.47 -13.76
C GLU A 158 26.49 -26.02 -12.40
N GLY A 159 27.26 -26.92 -11.77
CA GLY A 159 27.02 -27.34 -10.38
C GLY A 159 26.56 -28.79 -10.20
N ILE A 160 25.58 -29.05 -9.33
CA ILE A 160 25.08 -30.40 -9.03
C ILE A 160 23.58 -30.51 -9.33
N HIS A 161 23.19 -31.41 -10.23
CA HIS A 161 21.79 -31.58 -10.63
C HIS A 161 21.16 -30.28 -11.15
N THR A 162 21.87 -29.52 -11.99
CA THR A 162 21.33 -28.31 -12.63
C THR A 162 20.82 -28.59 -14.04
N THR A 163 19.81 -27.85 -14.47
CA THR A 163 19.19 -28.03 -15.80
C THR A 163 18.84 -26.70 -16.43
N ALA A 164 19.33 -26.45 -17.64
CA ALA A 164 19.03 -25.28 -18.45
C ALA A 164 18.31 -25.74 -19.73
N GLU A 165 16.99 -25.52 -19.80
CA GLU A 165 16.15 -26.01 -20.91
C GLU A 165 15.84 -24.94 -21.97
N GLY A 166 15.87 -23.66 -21.61
CA GLY A 166 15.54 -22.56 -22.52
C GLY A 166 16.72 -22.03 -23.34
N ILE A 167 16.45 -21.37 -24.47
CA ILE A 167 17.49 -20.73 -25.28
C ILE A 167 18.17 -19.64 -24.46
N ALA A 168 19.52 -19.66 -24.44
CA ALA A 168 20.33 -18.75 -23.64
C ALA A 168 19.93 -18.71 -22.15
N SER A 169 19.40 -19.80 -21.61
CA SER A 169 19.12 -19.96 -20.18
C SER A 169 20.37 -20.32 -19.40
N HIS A 170 20.39 -19.99 -18.10
CA HIS A 170 21.51 -20.29 -17.21
C HIS A 170 21.00 -20.91 -15.90
N ALA A 171 21.57 -22.04 -15.50
CA ALA A 171 21.27 -22.68 -14.22
C ALA A 171 22.56 -23.03 -13.46
N GLU A 172 22.72 -22.51 -12.24
CA GLU A 172 23.90 -22.75 -11.40
C GLU A 172 23.55 -23.10 -9.96
N GLY A 173 24.45 -23.84 -9.29
CA GLY A 173 24.29 -24.26 -7.89
C GLY A 173 23.88 -25.73 -7.72
N ALA A 174 22.83 -26.02 -6.94
CA ALA A 174 22.40 -27.37 -6.62
C ALA A 174 20.89 -27.54 -6.78
N HIS A 175 20.46 -28.47 -7.63
CA HIS A 175 19.03 -28.69 -7.95
C HIS A 175 18.33 -27.44 -8.52
N SER A 176 19.05 -26.63 -9.30
CA SER A 176 18.54 -25.42 -9.95
C SER A 176 18.04 -25.72 -11.37
N THR A 177 16.97 -25.06 -11.80
CA THR A 177 16.36 -25.32 -13.11
C THR A 177 15.91 -24.03 -13.79
N ALA A 178 16.36 -23.80 -15.02
CA ALA A 178 16.00 -22.65 -15.85
C ALA A 178 15.28 -23.13 -17.12
N ASN A 179 13.94 -23.08 -17.12
CA ASN A 179 13.11 -23.77 -18.12
C ASN A 179 12.81 -22.95 -19.38
N ALA A 180 12.79 -21.62 -19.28
CA ALA A 180 12.38 -20.74 -20.37
C ALA A 180 13.53 -19.96 -20.99
N ASP A 181 13.29 -19.39 -22.17
CA ASP A 181 14.27 -18.58 -22.89
C ASP A 181 14.74 -17.40 -22.02
N TYR A 182 16.06 -17.18 -21.99
CA TYR A 182 16.72 -16.15 -21.20
C TYR A 182 16.51 -16.24 -19.68
N SER A 183 15.98 -17.35 -19.16
CA SER A 183 15.76 -17.55 -17.73
C SER A 183 17.07 -17.82 -16.98
N HIS A 184 17.14 -17.42 -15.71
CA HIS A 184 18.29 -17.62 -14.84
C HIS A 184 17.87 -18.23 -13.50
N ALA A 185 18.52 -19.31 -13.08
CA ALA A 185 18.29 -19.94 -11.78
C ALA A 185 19.62 -20.22 -11.05
N GLU A 186 19.85 -19.57 -9.90
CA GLU A 186 21.06 -19.70 -9.09
C GLU A 186 20.71 -20.16 -7.66
N GLY A 187 21.52 -21.05 -7.05
CA GLY A 187 21.41 -21.38 -5.62
C GLY A 187 21.03 -22.83 -5.33
N ILE A 188 20.09 -23.06 -4.40
CA ILE A 188 19.66 -24.41 -3.96
C ILE A 188 18.16 -24.58 -4.18
N HIS A 189 17.76 -25.55 -5.00
CA HIS A 189 16.35 -25.79 -5.32
C HIS A 189 15.65 -24.54 -5.88
N THR A 190 16.29 -23.84 -6.82
CA THR A 190 15.67 -22.68 -7.49
C THR A 190 15.11 -23.06 -8.85
N THR A 191 14.03 -22.37 -9.26
CA THR A 191 13.35 -22.66 -10.53
C THR A 191 12.90 -21.38 -11.21
N ALA A 192 13.33 -21.17 -12.46
CA ALA A 192 12.93 -20.05 -13.29
C ALA A 192 12.12 -20.58 -14.50
N GLU A 193 10.80 -20.42 -14.45
CA GLU A 193 9.85 -20.98 -15.44
C GLU A 193 9.45 -19.99 -16.53
N GLY A 194 9.50 -18.68 -16.25
CA GLY A 194 9.06 -17.63 -17.18
C GLY A 194 10.17 -17.15 -18.11
N ILE A 195 9.79 -16.57 -19.26
CA ILE A 195 10.74 -15.95 -20.18
C ILE A 195 11.44 -14.79 -19.46
N ALA A 196 12.77 -14.75 -19.55
CA ALA A 196 13.59 -13.76 -18.85
C ALA A 196 13.30 -13.65 -17.34
N SER A 197 12.84 -14.74 -16.72
CA SER A 197 12.65 -14.82 -15.27
C SER A 197 13.98 -15.10 -14.55
N HIS A 198 14.06 -14.70 -13.28
CA HIS A 198 15.24 -14.91 -12.46
C HIS A 198 14.84 -15.47 -11.09
N ALA A 199 15.47 -16.57 -10.66
CA ALA A 199 15.27 -17.16 -9.34
C ALA A 199 16.62 -17.38 -8.65
N GLU A 200 16.83 -16.77 -7.47
CA GLU A 200 18.06 -16.91 -6.70
C GLU A 200 17.81 -17.25 -5.21
N GLY A 201 18.79 -17.91 -4.57
CA GLY A 201 18.74 -18.25 -3.15
C GLY A 201 18.36 -19.71 -2.88
N ALA A 202 17.37 -19.96 -2.03
CA ALA A 202 16.99 -21.30 -1.57
C ALA A 202 15.48 -21.54 -1.66
N HIS A 203 15.06 -22.56 -2.41
CA HIS A 203 13.63 -22.85 -2.63
C HIS A 203 12.86 -21.67 -3.25
N SER A 204 13.51 -20.91 -4.13
CA SER A 204 12.91 -19.75 -4.82
C SER A 204 12.37 -20.15 -6.19
N THR A 205 11.20 -19.61 -6.58
CA THR A 205 10.55 -19.96 -7.84
C THR A 205 10.00 -18.72 -8.55
N ALA A 206 10.48 -18.44 -9.75
CA ALA A 206 9.99 -17.36 -10.62
C ALA A 206 9.13 -17.95 -11.75
N ASN A 207 7.81 -17.93 -11.57
CA ASN A 207 6.85 -18.67 -12.39
C ASN A 207 6.42 -17.95 -13.68
N ALA A 208 6.57 -16.62 -13.75
CA ALA A 208 6.01 -15.81 -14.83
C ALA A 208 7.08 -15.03 -15.61
N ASP A 209 6.72 -14.56 -16.80
CA ASP A 209 7.62 -13.76 -17.64
C ASP A 209 8.10 -12.50 -16.89
N TYR A 210 9.40 -12.24 -16.99
CA TYR A 210 10.08 -11.13 -16.32
C TYR A 210 9.95 -11.11 -14.79
N SER A 211 9.53 -12.22 -14.16
CA SER A 211 9.43 -12.31 -12.71
C SER A 211 10.78 -12.53 -12.04
N HIS A 212 10.92 -12.04 -10.81
CA HIS A 212 12.14 -12.18 -10.01
C HIS A 212 11.80 -12.72 -8.62
N ALA A 213 12.44 -13.80 -8.19
CA ALA A 213 12.30 -14.39 -6.87
C ALA A 213 13.67 -14.57 -6.20
N GLU A 214 13.92 -13.90 -5.09
CA GLU A 214 15.20 -13.96 -4.36
C GLU A 214 15.00 -14.27 -2.86
N GLY A 215 15.97 -14.92 -2.22
CA GLY A 215 15.92 -15.23 -0.78
C GLY A 215 15.60 -16.69 -0.46
N ALA A 216 14.66 -16.94 0.45
CA ALA A 216 14.34 -18.29 0.93
C ALA A 216 12.84 -18.59 0.95
N ASN A 217 12.40 -19.62 0.20
CA ASN A 217 10.98 -19.97 0.00
C ASN A 217 10.18 -18.83 -0.64
N THR A 218 10.73 -18.17 -1.65
CA THR A 218 10.07 -17.05 -2.32
C THR A 218 9.45 -17.48 -3.66
N ILE A 219 8.27 -16.95 -3.98
CA ILE A 219 7.54 -17.35 -5.19
C ILE A 219 7.02 -16.10 -5.91
N ALA A 220 7.45 -15.88 -7.15
CA ALA A 220 6.97 -14.80 -7.99
C ALA A 220 6.05 -15.32 -9.11
N ASN A 221 4.73 -15.20 -8.94
CA ASN A 221 3.73 -15.75 -9.88
C ASN A 221 3.20 -14.73 -10.90
N GLY A 222 3.37 -13.43 -10.66
CA GLY A 222 2.88 -12.39 -11.55
C GLY A 222 3.88 -12.02 -12.64
N GLU A 223 3.41 -11.67 -13.83
CA GLU A 223 4.26 -11.07 -14.88
C GLU A 223 4.92 -9.80 -14.33
N SER A 224 6.24 -9.67 -14.52
CA SER A 224 7.04 -8.56 -13.98
C SER A 224 6.89 -8.35 -12.46
N SER A 225 6.58 -9.40 -11.71
CA SER A 225 6.50 -9.34 -10.24
C SER A 225 7.86 -9.62 -9.58
N HIS A 226 8.04 -9.13 -8.35
CA HIS A 226 9.25 -9.31 -7.58
C HIS A 226 8.92 -9.80 -6.16
N ALA A 227 9.52 -10.92 -5.74
CA ALA A 227 9.39 -11.47 -4.41
C ALA A 227 10.77 -11.65 -3.76
N GLU A 228 11.04 -10.95 -2.67
CA GLU A 228 12.33 -11.03 -1.94
C GLU A 228 12.12 -11.36 -0.45
N GLY A 229 13.12 -11.97 0.20
CA GLY A 229 13.11 -12.23 1.65
C GLY A 229 12.84 -13.69 2.05
N ASN A 230 11.97 -13.92 3.04
CA ASN A 230 11.68 -15.26 3.57
C ASN A 230 10.19 -15.60 3.56
N SER A 231 9.81 -16.66 2.84
CA SER A 231 8.41 -17.08 2.71
C SER A 231 7.53 -15.97 2.12
N THR A 232 8.00 -15.32 1.06
CA THR A 232 7.29 -14.21 0.39
C THR A 232 6.71 -14.67 -0.94
N ILE A 233 5.50 -14.21 -1.25
CA ILE A 233 4.76 -14.65 -2.44
C ILE A 233 4.13 -13.46 -3.14
N THR A 234 4.36 -13.33 -4.45
CA THR A 234 3.63 -12.38 -5.28
C THR A 234 2.69 -13.09 -6.26
N HIS A 235 1.47 -12.58 -6.40
CA HIS A 235 0.47 -13.12 -7.33
C HIS A 235 0.15 -12.17 -8.50
N GLY A 236 -0.01 -10.87 -8.23
CA GLY A 236 -0.45 -9.91 -9.23
C GLY A 236 0.66 -9.43 -10.18
N LYS A 237 0.27 -8.91 -11.35
CA LYS A 237 1.19 -8.31 -12.31
C LYS A 237 1.83 -7.05 -11.73
N ASN A 238 3.12 -6.83 -12.00
CA ASN A 238 3.89 -5.68 -11.49
C ASN A 238 3.84 -5.54 -9.95
N SER A 239 3.60 -6.62 -9.22
CA SER A 239 3.50 -6.58 -7.76
C SER A 239 4.85 -6.84 -7.09
N HIS A 240 4.99 -6.35 -5.86
CA HIS A 240 6.23 -6.45 -5.09
C HIS A 240 5.94 -6.96 -3.66
N ALA A 241 6.67 -7.97 -3.20
CA ALA A 241 6.62 -8.41 -1.80
C ALA A 241 8.04 -8.57 -1.24
N GLU A 242 8.30 -7.94 -0.10
CA GLU A 242 9.56 -8.06 0.63
C GLU A 242 9.36 -8.37 2.12
N GLY A 243 10.38 -8.89 2.80
CA GLY A 243 10.36 -9.16 4.23
C GLY A 243 10.15 -10.64 4.61
N SER A 244 9.25 -10.93 5.55
CA SER A 244 9.01 -12.29 6.04
C SER A 244 7.53 -12.63 6.16
N TYR A 245 7.09 -13.72 5.53
CA TYR A 245 5.69 -14.11 5.46
C TYR A 245 4.80 -13.02 4.85
N THR A 246 5.26 -12.39 3.77
CA THR A 246 4.55 -11.31 3.07
C THR A 246 3.93 -11.81 1.78
N THR A 247 2.77 -11.25 1.39
CA THR A 247 2.06 -11.70 0.20
C THR A 247 1.35 -10.56 -0.53
N THR A 248 1.43 -10.53 -1.85
CA THR A 248 0.55 -9.69 -2.68
C THR A 248 -0.47 -10.52 -3.45
N GLY A 249 -1.69 -9.99 -3.58
CA GLY A 249 -2.81 -10.65 -4.25
C GLY A 249 -3.43 -11.80 -3.45
N ASN A 250 -4.22 -12.63 -4.13
CA ASN A 250 -4.93 -13.77 -3.54
C ASN A 250 -4.76 -15.00 -4.44
N THR A 251 -4.48 -16.18 -3.86
CA THR A 251 -4.38 -17.44 -4.61
C THR A 251 -5.68 -17.84 -5.33
N ASP A 252 -6.83 -17.42 -4.79
CA ASP A 252 -8.15 -17.78 -5.32
C ASP A 252 -8.64 -16.83 -6.43
N ASP A 253 -8.02 -15.65 -6.59
CA ASP A 253 -8.36 -14.68 -7.62
C ASP A 253 -7.11 -14.03 -8.20
N ILE A 254 -6.68 -14.56 -9.36
CA ILE A 254 -5.48 -14.10 -10.09
C ILE A 254 -5.57 -12.64 -10.57
N LEU A 255 -6.75 -12.01 -10.52
CA LEU A 255 -6.92 -10.59 -10.87
C LEU A 255 -6.70 -9.66 -9.67
N LEU A 256 -6.60 -10.20 -8.45
CA LEU A 256 -6.28 -9.44 -7.25
C LEU A 256 -4.75 -9.27 -7.11
N GLY A 257 -4.34 -8.12 -6.58
CA GLY A 257 -2.93 -7.81 -6.29
C GLY A 257 -2.13 -7.18 -7.44
N ASP A 258 -2.75 -6.87 -8.59
CA ASP A 258 -2.07 -6.13 -9.66
C ASP A 258 -1.51 -4.80 -9.11
N SER A 259 -0.21 -4.56 -9.30
CA SER A 259 0.52 -3.41 -8.76
C SER A 259 0.46 -3.26 -7.24
N ALA A 260 0.16 -4.32 -6.49
CA ALA A 260 0.18 -4.29 -5.03
C ALA A 260 1.61 -4.35 -4.48
N HIS A 261 1.81 -3.78 -3.29
CA HIS A 261 3.07 -3.79 -2.57
C HIS A 261 2.87 -4.26 -1.12
N ALA A 262 3.65 -5.24 -0.67
CA ALA A 262 3.64 -5.71 0.71
C ALA A 262 5.06 -5.79 1.30
N GLU A 263 5.29 -5.13 2.43
CA GLU A 263 6.58 -5.13 3.12
C GLU A 263 6.41 -5.41 4.63
N GLY A 264 7.42 -5.99 5.28
CA GLY A 264 7.43 -6.23 6.73
C GLY A 264 7.30 -7.69 7.16
N ILE A 265 6.48 -7.96 8.19
CA ILE A 265 6.31 -9.32 8.78
C ILE A 265 4.84 -9.69 8.85
N HIS A 266 4.43 -10.80 8.24
CA HIS A 266 3.02 -11.21 8.18
C HIS A 266 2.12 -10.11 7.57
N THR A 267 2.53 -9.55 6.43
CA THR A 267 1.76 -8.49 5.74
C THR A 267 1.13 -9.01 4.47
N THR A 268 -0.06 -8.50 4.13
CA THR A 268 -0.80 -8.95 2.94
C THR A 268 -1.44 -7.76 2.23
N ALA A 269 -1.08 -7.57 0.96
CA ALA A 269 -1.68 -6.56 0.08
C ALA A 269 -2.48 -7.24 -1.04
N GLU A 270 -3.77 -7.50 -0.79
CA GLU A 270 -4.63 -8.29 -1.70
C GLU A 270 -5.24 -7.44 -2.81
N GLY A 271 -5.60 -6.19 -2.53
CA GLY A 271 -6.32 -5.34 -3.48
C GLY A 271 -5.44 -4.87 -4.65
N ILE A 272 -6.06 -4.56 -5.79
CA ILE A 272 -5.37 -3.91 -6.91
C ILE A 272 -4.78 -2.58 -6.43
N ALA A 273 -3.50 -2.33 -6.68
CA ALA A 273 -2.75 -1.16 -6.24
C ALA A 273 -2.79 -0.91 -4.71
N SER A 274 -3.00 -1.96 -3.92
CA SER A 274 -2.97 -1.87 -2.46
C SER A 274 -1.55 -1.84 -1.91
N HIS A 275 -1.39 -1.26 -0.72
CA HIS A 275 -0.10 -1.20 -0.02
C HIS A 275 -0.27 -1.65 1.44
N ALA A 276 0.55 -2.59 1.89
CA ALA A 276 0.59 -3.05 3.28
C ALA A 276 2.02 -3.05 3.83
N GLU A 277 2.25 -2.34 4.93
CA GLU A 277 3.56 -2.26 5.60
C GLU A 277 3.44 -2.53 7.12
N GLY A 278 4.51 -2.99 7.76
CA GLY A 278 4.55 -3.20 9.21
C GLY A 278 4.46 -4.67 9.67
N ILE A 279 3.64 -4.96 10.69
CA ILE A 279 3.52 -6.31 11.27
C ILE A 279 2.05 -6.71 11.43
N TYR A 280 1.65 -7.85 10.88
CA TYR A 280 0.25 -8.32 10.86
C TYR A 280 -0.70 -7.30 10.21
N THR A 281 -0.32 -6.74 9.06
CA THR A 281 -1.12 -5.73 8.35
C THR A 281 -1.76 -6.29 7.10
N ILE A 282 -3.00 -5.86 6.81
CA ILE A 282 -3.77 -6.34 5.66
C ILE A 282 -4.39 -5.16 4.91
N ALA A 283 -4.07 -5.01 3.63
CA ALA A 283 -4.69 -4.06 2.72
C ALA A 283 -5.43 -4.82 1.61
N ALA A 284 -6.75 -4.99 1.76
CA ALA A 284 -7.56 -5.85 0.89
C ALA A 284 -8.41 -5.08 -0.14
N GLY A 285 -8.65 -3.78 0.07
CA GLY A 285 -9.44 -2.96 -0.84
C GLY A 285 -8.64 -2.49 -2.06
N THR A 286 -9.34 -2.12 -3.15
CA THR A 286 -8.66 -1.49 -4.29
C THR A 286 -8.04 -0.16 -3.86
N ALA A 287 -6.75 0.02 -4.10
CA ALA A 287 -5.96 1.19 -3.67
C ALA A 287 -6.05 1.47 -2.15
N SER A 288 -6.24 0.45 -1.32
CA SER A 288 -6.20 0.59 0.14
C SER A 288 -4.77 0.63 0.67
N HIS A 289 -4.58 1.27 1.82
CA HIS A 289 -3.30 1.36 2.54
C HIS A 289 -3.45 0.89 3.99
N ALA A 290 -2.54 0.05 4.48
CA ALA A 290 -2.50 -0.35 5.88
C ALA A 290 -1.06 -0.38 6.42
N GLU A 291 -0.83 0.33 7.52
CA GLU A 291 0.48 0.42 8.17
C GLU A 291 0.39 0.24 9.71
N GLY A 292 1.46 -0.24 10.34
CA GLY A 292 1.54 -0.37 11.81
C GLY A 292 1.51 -1.80 12.34
N TYR A 293 0.73 -2.06 13.39
CA TYR A 293 0.66 -3.36 14.08
C TYR A 293 -0.78 -3.84 14.26
N PHE A 294 -1.12 -4.98 13.65
CA PHE A 294 -2.51 -5.48 13.55
C PHE A 294 -3.47 -4.46 12.94
N THR A 295 -3.13 -3.87 11.79
CA THR A 295 -3.98 -2.90 11.09
C THR A 295 -4.59 -3.51 9.84
N VAL A 296 -5.83 -3.14 9.52
CA VAL A 296 -6.57 -3.73 8.41
C VAL A 296 -7.37 -2.68 7.64
N ALA A 297 -7.17 -2.59 6.33
CA ALA A 297 -7.94 -1.76 5.41
C ALA A 297 -8.68 -2.64 4.38
N TYR A 298 -9.97 -2.89 4.60
CA TYR A 298 -10.80 -3.71 3.70
C TYR A 298 -11.48 -2.91 2.59
N GLY A 299 -11.80 -1.64 2.84
CA GLY A 299 -12.56 -0.83 1.89
C GLY A 299 -11.73 -0.32 0.71
N ASP A 300 -12.36 -0.13 -0.45
CA ASP A 300 -11.72 0.57 -1.57
C ASP A 300 -11.24 1.97 -1.13
N SER A 301 -9.97 2.27 -1.38
CA SER A 301 -9.30 3.50 -0.97
C SER A 301 -9.37 3.77 0.53
N ALA A 302 -9.53 2.73 1.36
CA ALA A 302 -9.45 2.83 2.80
C ALA A 302 -8.00 2.93 3.28
N HIS A 303 -7.81 3.58 4.41
CA HIS A 303 -6.51 3.77 5.04
C HIS A 303 -6.59 3.45 6.54
N ALA A 304 -5.70 2.58 7.04
CA ALA A 304 -5.64 2.19 8.44
C ALA A 304 -4.20 2.26 8.98
N GLU A 305 -3.97 3.08 10.02
CA GLU A 305 -2.66 3.20 10.67
C GLU A 305 -2.73 3.03 12.20
N GLY A 306 -1.64 2.63 12.84
CA GLY A 306 -1.52 2.54 14.30
C GLY A 306 -1.50 1.13 14.89
N TYR A 307 -2.27 0.88 15.96
CA TYR A 307 -2.28 -0.38 16.71
C TYR A 307 -3.71 -0.93 16.85
N PHE A 308 -4.00 -2.10 16.26
CA PHE A 308 -5.34 -2.68 16.23
C PHE A 308 -6.39 -1.74 15.61
N THR A 309 -6.12 -1.20 14.43
CA THR A 309 -7.05 -0.29 13.72
C THR A 309 -7.67 -0.97 12.50
N VAL A 310 -8.93 -0.65 12.21
CA VAL A 310 -9.69 -1.27 11.11
C VAL A 310 -10.44 -0.22 10.31
N ALA A 311 -10.22 -0.19 9.00
CA ALA A 311 -10.90 0.66 8.03
C ALA A 311 -11.68 -0.22 7.02
N GLU A 312 -12.99 -0.42 7.26
CA GLU A 312 -13.83 -1.35 6.49
C GLU A 312 -14.60 -0.68 5.34
N GLY A 313 -14.99 0.59 5.52
CA GLY A 313 -15.84 1.29 4.56
C GLY A 313 -15.07 1.80 3.34
N LYS A 314 -15.77 2.06 2.24
CA LYS A 314 -15.16 2.74 1.09
C LYS A 314 -14.65 4.14 1.50
N SER A 315 -13.40 4.42 1.19
CA SER A 315 -12.71 5.70 1.47
C SER A 315 -12.69 6.08 2.95
N THR A 316 -12.62 5.11 3.86
CA THR A 316 -12.50 5.36 5.31
C THR A 316 -11.07 5.60 5.73
N HIS A 317 -10.89 6.34 6.83
CA HIS A 317 -9.60 6.48 7.50
C HIS A 317 -9.74 6.09 8.99
N ALA A 318 -8.84 5.24 9.48
CA ALA A 318 -8.76 4.82 10.88
C ALA A 318 -7.34 4.93 11.41
N GLU A 319 -7.15 5.75 12.45
CA GLU A 319 -5.85 5.92 13.11
C GLU A 319 -5.96 5.72 14.64
N GLY A 320 -4.82 5.51 15.31
CA GLY A 320 -4.74 5.41 16.76
C GLY A 320 -4.68 3.98 17.31
N ILE A 321 -5.45 3.70 18.37
CA ILE A 321 -5.39 2.46 19.15
C ILE A 321 -6.79 1.84 19.31
N TYR A 322 -7.00 0.62 18.83
CA TYR A 322 -8.31 -0.06 18.90
C TYR A 322 -9.44 0.77 18.26
N THR A 323 -9.23 1.29 17.05
CA THR A 323 -10.21 2.14 16.36
C THR A 323 -10.83 1.45 15.14
N ILE A 324 -12.10 1.75 14.85
CA ILE A 324 -12.86 1.09 13.79
C ILE A 324 -13.66 2.11 12.96
N ALA A 325 -13.35 2.25 11.68
CA ALA A 325 -14.12 3.04 10.70
C ALA A 325 -14.85 2.11 9.73
N GLN A 326 -16.19 2.13 9.71
CA GLN A 326 -17.01 1.26 8.84
C GLN A 326 -17.89 2.03 7.86
N GLY A 327 -18.29 3.27 8.20
CA GLY A 327 -19.19 4.04 7.36
C GLY A 327 -18.48 4.52 6.09
N LYS A 328 -19.16 4.61 4.94
CA LYS A 328 -18.54 5.17 3.74
C LYS A 328 -18.00 6.57 4.04
N ALA A 329 -16.72 6.81 3.72
CA ALA A 329 -16.02 8.07 3.98
C ALA A 329 -16.10 8.53 5.46
N SER A 330 -16.11 7.58 6.41
CA SER A 330 -15.98 7.89 7.84
C SER A 330 -14.52 8.04 8.28
N HIS A 331 -14.32 8.80 9.35
CA HIS A 331 -13.02 8.98 10.00
C HIS A 331 -13.09 8.55 11.47
N VAL A 332 -12.04 7.91 11.97
CA VAL A 332 -11.91 7.59 13.40
C VAL A 332 -10.47 7.75 13.88
N GLU A 333 -10.30 8.34 15.05
CA GLU A 333 -9.00 8.59 15.68
C GLU A 333 -9.08 8.42 17.21
N GLY A 334 -7.93 8.35 17.88
CA GLY A 334 -7.83 8.23 19.33
C GLY A 334 -7.76 6.78 19.84
N ALA A 335 -8.48 6.45 20.92
CA ALA A 335 -8.40 5.15 21.58
C ALA A 335 -9.78 4.53 21.85
N HIS A 336 -10.00 3.29 21.41
CA HIS A 336 -11.26 2.57 21.59
C HIS A 336 -12.48 3.31 21.00
N THR A 337 -12.29 4.03 19.88
CA THR A 337 -13.32 4.81 19.20
C THR A 337 -13.85 4.06 17.97
N ALA A 338 -15.08 4.35 17.57
CA ALA A 338 -15.66 3.77 16.36
C ALA A 338 -16.54 4.77 15.60
N ALA A 339 -16.47 4.75 14.27
CA ALA A 339 -17.28 5.55 13.36
C ALA A 339 -17.92 4.64 12.29
N VAL A 340 -19.20 4.33 12.44
CA VAL A 340 -19.92 3.35 11.59
C VAL A 340 -20.98 3.98 10.70
N GLY A 341 -21.33 5.25 10.94
CA GLY A 341 -22.21 5.99 10.03
C GLY A 341 -21.45 6.51 8.81
N ASP A 342 -22.08 6.49 7.63
CA ASP A 342 -21.53 7.14 6.44
C ASP A 342 -21.20 8.61 6.74
N PHE A 343 -20.02 9.09 6.34
CA PHE A 343 -19.54 10.46 6.58
C PHE A 343 -19.38 10.83 8.06
N SER A 344 -19.39 9.85 8.97
CA SER A 344 -19.30 10.10 10.41
C SER A 344 -17.85 10.28 10.88
N HIS A 345 -17.68 10.96 12.01
CA HIS A 345 -16.38 11.19 12.65
C HIS A 345 -16.46 10.87 14.16
N ALA A 346 -15.50 10.12 14.70
CA ALA A 346 -15.33 9.89 16.13
C ALA A 346 -13.86 10.06 16.57
N GLU A 347 -13.63 10.86 17.61
CA GLU A 347 -12.29 11.11 18.16
C GLU A 347 -12.27 10.96 19.69
N GLY A 348 -11.08 10.95 20.32
CA GLY A 348 -10.93 10.89 21.77
C GLY A 348 -10.88 9.46 22.32
N VAL A 349 -11.63 9.16 23.40
CA VAL A 349 -11.56 7.84 24.07
C VAL A 349 -12.92 7.20 24.23
N GLY A 350 -13.14 6.00 23.69
CA GLY A 350 -14.36 5.22 23.95
C GLY A 350 -15.65 5.77 23.33
N ASN A 351 -15.53 6.69 22.36
CA ASN A 351 -16.67 7.31 21.66
C ASN A 351 -17.18 6.46 20.49
N PHE A 352 -18.49 6.54 20.21
CA PHE A 352 -19.11 5.80 19.11
C PHE A 352 -20.02 6.69 18.26
N SER A 353 -19.61 6.93 17.01
CA SER A 353 -20.42 7.61 15.99
C SER A 353 -21.21 6.59 15.16
N LYS A 354 -22.52 6.51 15.41
CA LYS A 354 -23.44 5.49 14.90
C LYS A 354 -24.22 5.94 13.66
N PHE A 355 -24.29 7.24 13.44
CA PHE A 355 -25.24 7.83 12.50
C PHE A 355 -24.52 8.57 11.38
N LYS A 356 -25.18 8.59 10.21
CA LYS A 356 -24.70 9.29 9.02
C LYS A 356 -24.35 10.75 9.35
N GLY A 357 -23.14 11.19 9.02
CA GLY A 357 -22.67 12.56 9.21
C GLY A 357 -22.58 13.03 10.66
N ALA A 358 -22.68 12.13 11.64
CA ALA A 358 -22.55 12.51 13.05
C ALA A 358 -21.07 12.70 13.43
N HIS A 359 -20.81 13.70 14.26
CA HIS A 359 -19.48 13.94 14.83
C HIS A 359 -19.54 13.85 16.36
N ILE A 360 -18.58 13.13 16.95
CA ILE A 360 -18.45 13.01 18.41
C ILE A 360 -16.99 13.08 18.86
N MET A 361 -16.74 13.88 19.89
CA MET A 361 -15.44 14.06 20.54
C MET A 361 -15.54 13.84 22.07
N GLY A 362 -14.41 13.85 22.78
CA GLY A 362 -14.38 13.75 24.25
C GLY A 362 -14.15 12.31 24.73
N LYS A 363 -14.89 11.85 25.74
CA LYS A 363 -14.75 10.47 26.24
C LYS A 363 -16.08 9.77 26.53
N TYR A 364 -16.13 8.48 26.21
CA TYR A 364 -17.22 7.56 26.53
C TYR A 364 -18.60 8.13 26.21
N GLY A 365 -18.83 8.51 24.95
CA GLY A 365 -20.10 9.03 24.47
C GLY A 365 -20.62 8.23 23.27
N ASP A 366 -21.94 8.29 23.08
CA ASP A 366 -22.61 7.75 21.89
C ASP A 366 -23.34 8.88 21.18
N SER A 367 -23.09 9.03 19.87
CA SER A 367 -23.95 9.86 19.02
C SER A 367 -25.40 9.36 19.05
N GLN A 368 -26.36 10.26 18.84
CA GLN A 368 -27.80 9.98 19.01
C GLN A 368 -28.65 10.26 17.75
N GLU A 369 -28.09 10.91 16.73
CA GLU A 369 -28.81 11.28 15.50
C GLU A 369 -27.82 11.58 14.35
N ALA A 370 -28.29 11.42 13.12
CA ALA A 370 -27.57 11.83 11.91
C ALA A 370 -27.32 13.35 11.86
N TYR A 371 -26.25 13.72 11.16
CA TYR A 371 -25.85 15.11 10.89
C TYR A 371 -25.80 16.01 12.13
N SER A 372 -25.54 15.43 13.30
CA SER A 372 -25.60 16.08 14.61
C SER A 372 -24.24 16.05 15.28
N TRP A 373 -24.05 16.91 16.28
CA TRP A 373 -22.76 17.09 16.98
C TRP A 373 -22.88 16.75 18.46
N PHE A 374 -21.88 16.07 19.01
CA PHE A 374 -21.89 15.52 20.37
C PHE A 374 -20.54 15.69 21.07
N ILE A 375 -20.56 15.94 22.38
CA ILE A 375 -19.38 15.80 23.27
C ILE A 375 -19.67 14.69 24.26
N GLY A 376 -18.90 13.60 24.21
CA GLY A 376 -18.88 12.55 25.22
C GLY A 376 -18.24 13.01 26.52
N ASN A 377 -18.88 12.71 27.65
CA ASN A 377 -18.34 12.96 28.99
C ASN A 377 -18.62 11.81 29.97
N GLY A 378 -18.74 10.58 29.46
CA GLY A 378 -18.88 9.41 30.32
C GLY A 378 -17.62 9.12 31.14
N VAL A 379 -17.70 8.14 32.02
CA VAL A 379 -16.59 7.76 32.92
C VAL A 379 -15.96 6.42 32.58
N SER A 380 -16.67 5.56 31.83
CA SER A 380 -16.17 4.24 31.41
C SER A 380 -16.92 3.73 30.18
N PRO A 381 -16.46 2.67 29.50
CA PRO A 381 -17.18 2.07 28.38
C PRO A 381 -18.62 1.61 28.73
N ASN A 382 -18.86 1.28 30.01
CA ASN A 382 -20.18 0.85 30.51
C ASN A 382 -21.01 2.01 31.10
N ASN A 383 -20.43 3.21 31.21
CA ASN A 383 -21.12 4.40 31.67
C ASN A 383 -20.84 5.56 30.71
N LYS A 384 -21.57 5.53 29.59
CA LYS A 384 -21.46 6.52 28.51
C LYS A 384 -22.46 7.66 28.72
N GLU A 385 -22.00 8.89 28.55
CA GLU A 385 -22.80 10.10 28.76
C GLU A 385 -22.39 11.20 27.77
N LEU A 386 -23.27 12.19 27.59
CA LEU A 386 -23.02 13.36 26.75
C LEU A 386 -22.95 14.62 27.62
N GLY A 387 -21.87 15.38 27.51
CA GLY A 387 -21.72 16.70 28.13
C GLY A 387 -22.38 17.83 27.32
N ALA A 388 -22.52 17.66 26.00
CA ALA A 388 -23.22 18.61 25.15
C ALA A 388 -23.70 17.93 23.86
N LYS A 389 -24.75 18.48 23.25
CA LYS A 389 -25.21 18.07 21.91
C LYS A 389 -25.94 19.17 21.16
N TRP A 390 -25.78 19.17 19.85
CA TRP A 390 -26.65 19.88 18.92
C TRP A 390 -27.36 18.88 18.02
N LEU A 391 -28.68 18.99 17.88
CA LEU A 391 -29.50 18.03 17.13
C LEU A 391 -30.03 18.66 15.84
N ALA A 392 -29.78 18.01 14.70
CA ALA A 392 -30.25 18.47 13.40
C ALA A 392 -31.79 18.51 13.31
N SER A 393 -32.47 17.49 13.85
CA SER A 393 -33.94 17.35 13.82
C SER A 393 -34.69 18.47 14.53
N THR A 394 -34.09 19.07 15.56
CA THR A 394 -34.74 20.13 16.37
C THR A 394 -34.07 21.49 16.20
N ARG A 395 -32.80 21.48 15.76
CA ARG A 395 -31.90 22.64 15.69
C ARG A 395 -31.59 23.27 17.04
N ASN A 396 -31.77 22.50 18.11
CA ASN A 396 -31.50 22.95 19.48
C ASN A 396 -30.09 22.53 19.93
N MET A 397 -29.49 23.37 20.76
CA MET A 397 -28.28 23.09 21.53
C MET A 397 -28.67 22.70 22.95
N TYR A 398 -28.02 21.67 23.48
CA TYR A 398 -28.19 21.16 24.84
C TYR A 398 -26.81 21.08 25.50
N ILE A 399 -26.72 21.54 26.74
CA ILE A 399 -25.49 21.48 27.55
C ILE A 399 -25.87 20.77 28.85
N ASP A 400 -25.17 19.68 29.17
CA ASP A 400 -25.31 18.97 30.43
C ASP A 400 -24.37 19.60 31.46
N GLY A 401 -24.94 20.51 32.24
CA GLY A 401 -24.23 21.31 33.22
C GLY A 401 -25.16 22.35 33.82
N SER A 402 -24.81 22.85 35.01
CA SER A 402 -25.67 23.80 35.74
C SER A 402 -25.63 25.22 35.19
N THR A 403 -24.62 25.58 34.38
CA THR A 403 -24.36 26.97 34.00
C THR A 403 -23.77 27.09 32.59
N TYR A 404 -24.27 28.06 31.82
CA TYR A 404 -23.58 28.63 30.67
C TYR A 404 -22.90 29.93 31.08
N VAL A 405 -21.56 29.98 31.01
CA VAL A 405 -20.78 31.12 31.52
C VAL A 405 -20.51 32.11 30.38
N ALA A 406 -21.39 33.11 30.25
CA ALA A 406 -21.24 34.23 29.31
C ALA A 406 -20.70 35.49 30.01
N ASN A 407 -19.94 36.30 29.27
CA ASN A 407 -19.35 37.55 29.81
C ASN A 407 -20.31 38.74 29.85
N GLY A 408 -21.46 38.68 29.16
CA GLY A 408 -22.46 39.76 29.20
C GLY A 408 -23.13 39.90 30.57
N THR A 409 -23.92 40.94 30.77
CA THR A 409 -24.54 41.23 32.08
C THR A 409 -26.07 41.16 32.13
N ASN A 410 -26.73 40.85 31.01
CA ASN A 410 -28.18 40.90 30.90
C ASN A 410 -28.73 39.97 29.81
N TYR A 411 -30.02 39.67 29.93
CA TYR A 411 -30.82 39.07 28.88
C TYR A 411 -31.54 40.18 28.10
N ALA A 412 -31.47 40.10 26.77
CA ALA A 412 -32.14 41.04 25.88
C ALA A 412 -32.88 40.30 24.77
N GLU A 413 -33.88 40.97 24.18
CA GLU A 413 -34.48 40.57 22.91
C GLU A 413 -34.43 41.71 21.91
N MET A 414 -34.42 41.37 20.62
CA MET A 414 -34.51 42.36 19.55
C MET A 414 -35.96 42.78 19.29
N PHE A 415 -36.18 44.09 19.19
CA PHE A 415 -37.46 44.73 18.88
C PHE A 415 -37.30 45.72 17.72
N GLU A 416 -38.40 45.94 17.00
CA GLU A 416 -38.44 46.86 15.85
C GLU A 416 -38.89 48.26 16.28
N VAL A 417 -38.29 49.29 15.69
CA VAL A 417 -38.61 50.71 15.88
C VAL A 417 -39.38 51.18 14.65
N ARG A 418 -40.60 51.72 14.84
CA ARG A 418 -41.50 52.07 13.72
C ARG A 418 -40.88 53.07 12.74
N ASN A 419 -40.12 54.04 13.24
CA ASN A 419 -39.47 55.09 12.45
C ASN A 419 -38.11 55.44 13.04
N GLY A 420 -37.03 55.16 12.31
CA GLY A 420 -35.66 55.49 12.71
C GLY A 420 -35.02 54.44 13.61
N THR A 421 -34.19 54.88 14.55
CA THR A 421 -33.48 54.01 15.48
C THR A 421 -33.46 54.62 16.89
N ILE A 422 -33.23 53.80 17.90
CA ILE A 422 -33.06 54.24 19.29
C ILE A 422 -31.66 53.80 19.72
N ASP A 423 -30.80 54.77 19.97
CA ASP A 423 -29.44 54.53 20.47
C ASP A 423 -29.46 53.84 21.85
N VAL A 424 -28.31 53.36 22.31
CA VAL A 424 -28.18 52.57 23.54
C VAL A 424 -28.42 53.40 24.81
N GLY A 425 -28.94 52.76 25.84
CA GLY A 425 -29.15 53.32 27.17
C GLY A 425 -30.41 54.17 27.36
N PHE A 426 -31.40 54.05 26.48
CA PHE A 426 -32.72 54.68 26.67
C PHE A 426 -33.73 53.67 27.22
N PHE A 427 -34.58 54.11 28.14
CA PHE A 427 -35.79 53.38 28.50
C PHE A 427 -36.75 53.35 27.32
N VAL A 428 -37.37 52.19 27.09
CA VAL A 428 -38.33 51.99 26.02
C VAL A 428 -39.63 51.36 26.52
N THR A 429 -40.71 51.61 25.79
CA THR A 429 -42.02 51.01 25.98
C THR A 429 -42.59 50.52 24.64
N LEU A 430 -43.68 49.78 24.69
CA LEU A 430 -44.38 49.24 23.52
C LEU A 430 -45.34 50.28 22.91
N ASP A 431 -45.36 50.33 21.58
CA ASP A 431 -46.37 50.98 20.74
C ASP A 431 -46.87 49.95 19.72
N GLY A 432 -47.82 49.12 20.16
CA GLY A 432 -48.20 47.90 19.44
C GLY A 432 -47.06 46.89 19.45
N GLU A 433 -46.65 46.43 18.26
CA GLU A 433 -45.52 45.49 18.08
C GLU A 433 -44.14 46.18 18.02
N PHE A 434 -44.13 47.51 17.91
CA PHE A 434 -42.91 48.32 17.84
C PHE A 434 -42.55 48.87 19.22
N ILE A 435 -41.33 49.39 19.33
CA ILE A 435 -40.90 50.13 20.51
C ILE A 435 -40.71 51.62 20.22
N ARG A 436 -40.85 52.42 21.27
CA ARG A 436 -40.45 53.84 21.32
C ARG A 436 -39.78 54.15 22.63
N LYS A 437 -39.11 55.32 22.72
CA LYS A 437 -38.62 55.84 24.01
C LYS A 437 -39.81 55.98 24.97
N ALA A 438 -39.62 55.49 26.19
CA ALA A 438 -40.59 55.65 27.24
C ALA A 438 -40.59 57.10 27.76
N THR A 439 -41.73 57.57 28.24
CA THR A 439 -41.87 58.87 28.91
C THR A 439 -42.30 58.67 30.36
N ALA A 440 -42.31 59.75 31.14
CA ALA A 440 -42.79 59.73 32.51
C ALA A 440 -44.30 59.43 32.65
N GLN A 441 -45.05 59.36 31.55
CA GLN A 441 -46.47 59.02 31.53
C GLN A 441 -46.73 57.54 31.24
N ASP A 442 -45.70 56.79 30.81
CA ASP A 442 -45.87 55.39 30.48
C ASP A 442 -45.93 54.55 31.76
N GLU A 443 -47.02 53.80 31.92
CA GLU A 443 -47.22 52.90 33.06
C GLU A 443 -46.39 51.61 32.93
N TYR A 444 -46.06 51.23 31.69
CA TYR A 444 -45.28 50.04 31.39
C TYR A 444 -43.97 50.41 30.72
N ILE A 445 -42.87 49.94 31.30
CA ILE A 445 -41.52 50.07 30.75
C ILE A 445 -41.07 48.67 30.36
N LEU A 446 -40.80 48.50 29.06
CA LEU A 446 -40.38 47.22 28.50
C LEU A 446 -38.96 46.87 28.93
N GLY A 447 -38.05 47.83 28.82
CA GLY A 447 -36.62 47.57 28.95
C GLY A 447 -35.75 48.77 28.66
N ILE A 448 -34.46 48.51 28.47
CA ILE A 448 -33.46 49.52 28.10
C ILE A 448 -32.73 49.07 26.84
N THR A 449 -32.55 49.96 25.87
CA THR A 449 -31.74 49.65 24.69
C THR A 449 -30.30 49.29 25.07
N ASN A 450 -29.80 48.17 24.57
CA ASN A 450 -28.54 47.56 24.98
C ASN A 450 -27.68 47.18 23.75
N ASP A 451 -26.36 47.07 23.95
CA ASP A 451 -25.37 46.76 22.90
C ASP A 451 -24.66 45.41 23.11
N SER A 452 -24.63 44.90 24.35
CA SER A 452 -23.82 43.71 24.71
C SER A 452 -24.51 42.80 25.72
N PRO A 453 -25.66 42.18 25.37
CA PRO A 453 -26.31 41.21 26.23
C PRO A 453 -25.53 39.89 26.33
N SER A 454 -25.71 39.14 27.42
CA SER A 454 -25.18 37.78 27.58
C SER A 454 -25.89 36.79 26.67
N ILE A 455 -27.19 37.00 26.50
CA ILE A 455 -28.11 36.19 25.71
C ILE A 455 -29.00 37.17 24.94
N LEU A 456 -28.99 37.05 23.61
CA LEU A 456 -29.82 37.85 22.72
C LEU A 456 -30.89 36.98 22.07
N GLY A 457 -32.14 37.15 22.50
CA GLY A 457 -33.30 36.53 21.88
C GLY A 457 -33.75 37.28 20.62
N ASN A 458 -34.49 36.57 19.77
CA ASN A 458 -35.15 37.15 18.58
C ASN A 458 -34.20 37.86 17.59
N SER A 459 -32.88 37.59 17.60
CA SER A 459 -31.91 38.22 16.68
C SER A 459 -32.06 37.78 15.23
N ALA A 460 -32.58 36.57 15.01
CA ALA A 460 -32.59 35.93 13.69
C ALA A 460 -31.20 35.92 13.02
N GLU A 461 -30.14 35.71 13.81
CA GLU A 461 -28.76 35.93 13.36
C GLU A 461 -28.38 35.11 12.11
N MET A 462 -28.71 33.82 12.12
CA MET A 462 -28.22 32.87 11.12
C MET A 462 -29.00 32.92 9.79
N ARG A 463 -30.21 33.49 9.78
CA ARG A 463 -31.14 33.42 8.64
C ARG A 463 -32.40 34.27 8.85
N TRP A 464 -33.09 34.56 7.75
CA TRP A 464 -34.43 35.14 7.80
C TRP A 464 -35.36 34.36 8.73
N LYS A 465 -36.00 35.07 9.67
CA LYS A 465 -36.83 34.51 10.74
C LYS A 465 -37.89 33.55 10.22
N GLU A 466 -38.52 33.89 9.11
CA GLU A 466 -39.60 33.10 8.51
C GLU A 466 -39.14 32.16 7.39
N LYS A 467 -37.84 31.84 7.30
CA LYS A 467 -37.32 30.93 6.26
C LYS A 467 -38.05 29.57 6.24
N TYR A 468 -38.52 29.09 7.38
CA TYR A 468 -39.22 27.81 7.50
C TYR A 468 -40.66 28.02 7.94
N LEU A 469 -41.54 27.12 7.48
CA LEU A 469 -42.91 27.06 7.98
C LEU A 469 -42.91 26.67 9.47
N VAL A 470 -43.79 27.34 10.21
CA VAL A 470 -44.03 27.08 11.62
C VAL A 470 -45.51 26.77 11.84
N ASP A 471 -45.82 26.02 12.89
CA ASP A 471 -47.20 25.83 13.34
C ASP A 471 -47.75 27.05 14.08
N GLU A 472 -49.00 26.96 14.56
CA GLU A 472 -49.69 28.02 15.30
C GLU A 472 -48.99 28.44 16.61
N TRP A 473 -48.04 27.63 17.10
CA TRP A 473 -47.25 27.89 18.31
C TRP A 473 -45.81 28.33 17.99
N GLY A 474 -45.46 28.53 16.71
CA GLY A 474 -44.14 28.96 16.28
C GLY A 474 -43.10 27.84 16.18
N ARG A 475 -43.50 26.57 16.28
CA ARG A 475 -42.59 25.42 16.15
C ARG A 475 -42.37 25.12 14.67
N ILE A 476 -41.11 24.92 14.28
CA ILE A 476 -40.75 24.58 12.89
C ILE A 476 -41.42 23.26 12.49
N GLN A 477 -42.03 23.25 11.30
CA GLN A 477 -42.60 22.06 10.71
C GLN A 477 -41.54 21.29 9.92
N PHE A 478 -41.58 19.96 10.05
CA PHE A 478 -40.67 19.05 9.37
C PHE A 478 -41.44 18.06 8.53
N GLU A 479 -40.89 17.72 7.37
CA GLU A 479 -41.34 16.62 6.53
C GLU A 479 -40.36 15.45 6.64
N ASN A 480 -40.89 14.23 6.55
CA ASN A 480 -40.08 13.02 6.46
C ASN A 480 -39.75 12.77 4.99
N ILE A 481 -38.46 12.69 4.68
CA ILE A 481 -37.98 12.36 3.35
C ILE A 481 -37.38 10.97 3.41
N ASN A 482 -37.82 10.14 2.48
CA ASN A 482 -37.27 8.81 2.32
C ASN A 482 -36.16 8.91 1.27
N ASP A 483 -34.94 9.16 1.73
CA ASP A 483 -33.76 9.14 0.87
C ASP A 483 -32.93 7.91 1.21
N SER A 484 -32.62 7.10 0.19
CA SER A 484 -31.69 5.97 0.31
C SER A 484 -32.01 4.95 1.43
N GLY A 485 -33.28 4.80 1.83
CA GLY A 485 -33.72 3.85 2.86
C GLY A 485 -33.68 4.38 4.30
N ALA A 486 -33.26 5.63 4.52
CA ALA A 486 -33.30 6.31 5.81
C ALA A 486 -34.36 7.42 5.82
N ILE A 487 -35.12 7.53 6.91
CA ILE A 487 -36.07 8.63 7.11
C ILE A 487 -35.31 9.84 7.65
N GLU A 488 -35.15 10.87 6.83
CA GLU A 488 -34.56 12.15 7.24
C GLU A 488 -35.65 13.19 7.50
N LYS A 489 -35.53 13.96 8.58
CA LYS A 489 -36.43 15.08 8.88
C LYS A 489 -35.87 16.38 8.28
N ARG A 490 -36.58 16.92 7.29
CA ARG A 490 -36.23 18.22 6.69
C ARG A 490 -37.20 19.31 7.12
N ALA A 491 -36.67 20.47 7.51
CA ALA A 491 -37.51 21.63 7.80
C ALA A 491 -38.15 22.17 6.51
N ILE A 492 -39.46 22.39 6.53
CA ILE A 492 -40.22 22.82 5.34
C ILE A 492 -39.96 24.30 5.07
N LEU A 493 -39.53 24.64 3.86
CA LEU A 493 -39.28 26.02 3.45
C LEU A 493 -40.59 26.81 3.33
N ASN A 494 -40.57 28.06 3.79
CA ASN A 494 -41.67 28.97 3.58
C ASN A 494 -41.71 29.40 2.10
N PRO A 495 -42.85 29.29 1.39
CA PRO A 495 -42.96 29.74 -0.01
C PRO A 495 -42.63 31.21 -0.25
N LYS A 496 -42.66 32.05 0.80
CA LYS A 496 -42.25 33.46 0.74
C LYS A 496 -40.72 33.64 0.75
N TRP A 497 -39.97 32.62 1.15
CA TRP A 497 -38.52 32.65 1.16
C TRP A 497 -37.96 32.50 -0.26
N SER A 498 -36.90 33.24 -0.57
CA SER A 498 -36.19 33.18 -1.85
C SER A 498 -34.69 33.07 -1.59
N PRO A 499 -33.98 32.11 -2.22
CA PRO A 499 -32.53 32.00 -2.09
C PRO A 499 -31.76 33.21 -2.64
N GLU A 500 -32.36 33.97 -3.56
CA GLU A 500 -31.63 35.01 -4.31
C GLU A 500 -31.60 36.35 -3.56
N LYS A 501 -32.42 36.46 -2.51
CA LYS A 501 -32.42 37.62 -1.62
C LYS A 501 -31.34 37.44 -0.56
N LYS A 502 -30.32 38.30 -0.62
CA LYS A 502 -29.34 38.40 0.46
C LYS A 502 -30.05 38.75 1.77
N TYR A 503 -29.86 37.93 2.79
CA TYR A 503 -30.37 38.18 4.13
C TYR A 503 -29.40 39.09 4.90
N ILE A 504 -29.96 40.02 5.66
CA ILE A 504 -29.26 40.90 6.60
C ILE A 504 -29.90 40.63 7.97
N SER A 505 -29.09 40.27 8.97
CA SER A 505 -29.61 39.92 10.30
C SER A 505 -30.21 41.14 11.00
N ARG A 506 -31.01 40.93 12.06
CA ARG A 506 -31.66 42.06 12.74
C ARG A 506 -30.66 43.02 13.35
N ILE A 507 -29.55 42.51 13.89
CA ILE A 507 -28.55 43.36 14.52
C ILE A 507 -27.87 44.32 13.54
N GLU A 508 -27.84 43.99 12.25
CA GLU A 508 -27.28 44.83 11.18
C GLU A 508 -28.29 45.84 10.60
N ARG A 509 -29.56 45.79 11.03
CA ARG A 509 -30.65 46.65 10.52
C ARG A 509 -30.98 47.74 11.52
N SER A 510 -30.96 48.99 11.08
CA SER A 510 -31.10 50.16 11.96
C SER A 510 -32.48 50.27 12.62
N GLU A 511 -33.51 49.68 12.01
CA GLU A 511 -34.85 49.60 12.57
C GLU A 511 -34.98 48.55 13.68
N TRP A 512 -33.96 47.73 13.96
CA TRP A 512 -33.97 46.73 15.02
C TRP A 512 -32.97 47.10 16.12
N VAL A 513 -33.42 47.04 17.38
CA VAL A 513 -32.57 47.33 18.54
C VAL A 513 -32.71 46.25 19.60
N ALA A 514 -31.61 45.90 20.25
CA ALA A 514 -31.63 44.98 21.38
C ALA A 514 -32.13 45.73 22.62
N VAL A 515 -33.10 45.17 23.33
CA VAL A 515 -33.69 45.73 24.53
C VAL A 515 -33.40 44.77 25.68
N GLY A 516 -32.59 45.20 26.63
CA GLY A 516 -32.35 44.48 27.87
C GLY A 516 -33.63 44.42 28.70
N LEU A 517 -34.02 43.20 29.06
CA LEU A 517 -35.25 42.89 29.80
C LEU A 517 -34.97 42.42 31.22
N LEU A 518 -33.74 41.96 31.51
CA LEU A 518 -33.34 41.51 32.84
C LEU A 518 -31.83 41.62 33.03
N GLY A 519 -31.37 42.13 34.17
CA GLY A 519 -29.95 42.12 34.56
C GLY A 519 -29.37 43.51 34.82
N GLN A 520 -28.04 43.62 34.80
CA GLN A 520 -27.35 44.89 35.01
C GLN A 520 -27.23 45.62 33.68
N MET A 521 -27.72 46.86 33.62
CA MET A 521 -27.81 47.64 32.39
C MET A 521 -27.33 49.08 32.60
N ARG A 522 -26.62 49.58 31.58
CA ARG A 522 -26.21 50.98 31.52
C ARG A 522 -27.34 51.83 30.97
N VAL A 523 -27.60 52.97 31.60
CA VAL A 523 -28.69 53.87 31.24
C VAL A 523 -28.17 55.29 31.18
N ARG A 524 -28.67 56.05 30.23
CA ARG A 524 -28.50 57.51 30.18
C ARG A 524 -29.22 58.14 31.36
N ASP A 525 -28.62 59.15 31.93
CA ASP A 525 -29.09 59.80 33.15
C ASP A 525 -29.02 61.33 33.00
N ASP A 526 -30.02 62.01 33.56
CA ASP A 526 -30.13 63.49 33.55
C ASP A 526 -29.26 64.18 34.61
N GLY A 527 -28.40 63.41 35.30
CA GLY A 527 -27.51 63.85 36.36
C GLY A 527 -28.14 63.83 37.76
N LYS A 528 -29.43 63.52 37.89
CA LYS A 528 -30.14 63.58 39.19
C LYS A 528 -30.18 62.26 39.93
N CYS A 529 -29.95 61.13 39.26
CA CYS A 529 -30.01 59.82 39.91
C CYS A 529 -28.90 59.66 40.97
N VAL A 530 -29.23 59.10 42.13
CA VAL A 530 -28.26 58.88 43.22
C VAL A 530 -28.04 57.38 43.41
N VAL A 531 -26.79 56.94 43.61
CA VAL A 531 -26.49 55.53 43.90
C VAL A 531 -27.23 55.10 45.17
N GLY A 532 -27.93 53.96 45.11
CA GLY A 532 -28.76 53.46 46.20
C GLY A 532 -30.20 54.01 46.22
N SER A 533 -30.56 54.92 45.32
CA SER A 533 -31.94 55.39 45.13
C SER A 533 -32.62 54.70 43.95
N TYR A 534 -33.79 55.19 43.54
CA TYR A 534 -34.54 54.68 42.40
C TYR A 534 -34.61 55.72 41.26
N CYS A 535 -34.87 55.23 40.05
CA CYS A 535 -35.09 56.08 38.88
C CYS A 535 -36.24 55.57 38.01
N LEU A 536 -36.87 56.49 37.30
CA LEU A 536 -37.82 56.25 36.21
C LEU A 536 -37.41 57.06 34.98
N PRO A 537 -37.91 56.73 33.77
CA PRO A 537 -37.70 57.59 32.62
C PRO A 537 -38.35 58.96 32.83
N ASN A 538 -37.64 60.00 32.39
CA ASN A 538 -38.22 61.31 32.18
C ASN A 538 -38.94 61.38 30.81
N MET A 539 -39.32 62.58 30.38
CA MET A 539 -39.97 62.81 29.07
C MET A 539 -39.14 62.41 27.84
N GLU A 540 -37.83 62.21 28.00
CA GLU A 540 -36.90 61.89 26.91
C GLU A 540 -36.44 60.42 26.94
N GLY A 541 -36.99 59.60 27.86
CA GLY A 541 -36.60 58.21 28.03
C GLY A 541 -35.23 58.00 28.67
N ILE A 542 -34.69 59.01 29.36
CA ILE A 542 -33.47 58.88 30.18
C ILE A 542 -33.83 58.83 31.65
N ALA A 543 -32.95 58.22 32.46
CA ALA A 543 -33.16 58.09 33.89
C ALA A 543 -33.21 59.46 34.58
N THR A 544 -34.20 59.63 35.45
CA THR A 544 -34.27 60.73 36.42
C THR A 544 -34.62 60.19 37.80
N SER A 545 -34.21 60.91 38.84
CA SER A 545 -34.42 60.50 40.23
C SER A 545 -35.90 60.34 40.54
N ASN A 546 -36.25 59.24 41.23
CA ASN A 546 -37.61 58.97 41.67
C ASN A 546 -37.59 58.19 43.00
N ASN A 547 -38.71 58.22 43.73
CA ASN A 547 -38.87 57.45 44.96
C ASN A 547 -39.20 55.97 44.69
N THR A 548 -39.52 55.62 43.44
CA THR A 548 -39.92 54.29 42.97
C THR A 548 -39.26 53.97 41.62
N GLY A 549 -39.42 52.75 41.12
CA GLY A 549 -38.88 52.33 39.82
C GLY A 549 -37.64 51.46 39.97
N TYR A 550 -36.60 51.74 39.19
CA TYR A 550 -35.44 50.86 39.07
C TYR A 550 -34.28 51.27 39.97
N ARG A 551 -33.62 50.28 40.56
CA ARG A 551 -32.54 50.52 41.53
C ARG A 551 -31.27 50.99 40.84
N VAL A 552 -30.75 52.15 41.24
CA VAL A 552 -29.45 52.66 40.80
C VAL A 552 -28.35 52.02 41.62
N ILE A 553 -27.45 51.28 40.98
CA ILE A 553 -26.39 50.53 41.67
C ILE A 553 -24.99 51.12 41.50
N LYS A 554 -24.76 51.91 40.44
CA LYS A 554 -23.46 52.55 40.20
C LYS A 554 -23.63 53.78 39.32
N ARG A 555 -22.86 54.84 39.59
CA ARG A 555 -22.66 55.94 38.63
C ARG A 555 -21.40 55.65 37.82
N ILE A 556 -21.51 55.70 36.50
CA ILE A 556 -20.42 55.38 35.57
C ILE A 556 -19.76 56.68 35.10
N THR A 557 -20.58 57.62 34.63
CA THR A 557 -20.17 58.97 34.22
C THR A 557 -21.21 59.99 34.74
N PRO A 558 -21.01 61.31 34.54
CA PRO A 558 -22.02 62.31 34.91
C PRO A 558 -23.40 62.07 34.27
N ASN A 559 -23.45 61.48 33.07
CA ASN A 559 -24.70 61.27 32.31
C ASN A 559 -25.01 59.77 32.09
N GLN A 560 -24.35 58.87 32.82
CA GLN A 560 -24.55 57.42 32.69
C GLN A 560 -24.52 56.75 34.06
N ILE A 561 -25.53 55.93 34.31
CA ILE A 561 -25.67 55.10 35.50
C ILE A 561 -25.78 53.62 35.11
N MET A 562 -25.58 52.75 36.09
CA MET A 562 -25.93 51.34 36.02
C MET A 562 -27.12 51.10 36.92
N ILE A 563 -28.12 50.40 36.40
CA ILE A 563 -29.28 49.95 37.15
C ILE A 563 -29.38 48.42 37.13
N ILE A 564 -30.19 47.88 38.03
CA ILE A 564 -30.69 46.51 37.90
C ILE A 564 -32.12 46.58 37.36
N PHE A 565 -32.32 46.03 36.17
CA PHE A 565 -33.63 45.82 35.57
C PHE A 565 -34.13 44.43 35.98
N LYS A 566 -35.36 44.34 36.48
CA LYS A 566 -35.97 43.12 37.03
C LYS A 566 -37.32 42.85 36.42
#